data_AF-A0A1G3QVQ6-F1
#
_entry.id   AF-A0A1G3QVQ6-F1
#
_cell.length_a   1.000
_cell.length_b   1.000
_cell.length_c   1.000
_cell.angle_alpha   90.00
_cell.angle_beta   90.00
_cell.angle_gamma   90.00
#
_symmetry.space_group_name_H-M   'P 1'
#
loop_
_entity.id
_entity.type
_entity.pdbx_description
1 polymer ?
#
loop_
_entity_poly.entity_id
_entity_poly.type
_entity_poly.pdbx_seq_one_letter_code
_entity_poly.pdbx_strand_id
1 'polypeptide(L)'
;MRKKILAGILLVLTGFFAAGFAIREAEAAPKAQTICPVLGDPIDKSLYVDYQGYRIYFCCKGCPDEFKKNPAKYMKILKESGVTLEKSAGINSVIFVTFW
;
A
#
# COMPACT_ATOMS: atom_id res chain seq x y z
N MET A 1 44.03 18.88 28.35
CA MET A 1 43.76 19.03 26.90
C MET A 1 42.77 18.00 26.30
N ARG A 2 42.27 17.00 27.04
CA ARG A 2 41.37 15.93 26.52
C ARG A 2 39.85 16.20 26.64
N LYS A 3 39.44 17.22 27.40
CA LYS A 3 38.01 17.59 27.56
C LYS A 3 37.42 18.37 26.36
N LYS A 4 38.26 19.00 25.52
CA LYS A 4 37.80 19.78 24.35
C LYS A 4 37.45 18.91 23.13
N ILE A 5 37.98 17.68 23.06
CA ILE A 5 37.73 16.74 21.96
C ILE A 5 36.38 16.01 22.15
N LEU A 6 35.99 15.74 23.40
CA LEU A 6 34.69 15.15 23.75
C LEU A 6 33.51 16.07 23.45
N ALA A 7 33.67 17.40 23.61
CA ALA A 7 32.63 18.37 23.27
C ALA A 7 32.40 18.54 21.76
N GLY A 8 33.45 18.33 20.95
CA GLY A 8 33.36 18.45 19.48
C GLY A 8 32.64 17.27 18.81
N ILE A 9 32.83 16.05 19.32
CA ILE A 9 32.20 14.84 18.77
C ILE A 9 30.71 14.77 19.13
N LEU A 10 30.32 15.29 20.29
CA LEU A 10 28.91 15.34 20.71
C LEU A 10 28.07 16.30 19.83
N LEU A 11 28.67 17.40 19.36
CA LEU A 11 28.00 18.38 18.47
C LEU A 11 27.79 17.86 17.04
N VAL A 12 28.65 16.97 16.55
CA VAL A 12 28.55 16.40 15.20
C VAL A 12 27.51 15.27 15.15
N LEU A 13 27.35 14.51 16.22
CA LEU A 13 26.35 13.43 16.30
C LEU A 13 24.91 13.96 16.39
N THR A 14 24.69 15.14 16.97
CA THR A 14 23.36 15.78 16.99
C THR A 14 23.00 16.49 15.68
N GLY A 15 23.99 16.88 14.88
CA GLY A 15 23.77 17.56 13.60
C GLY A 15 23.39 16.65 12.43
N PHE A 16 23.81 15.38 12.48
CA PHE A 16 23.56 14.42 11.39
C PHE A 16 22.14 13.81 11.42
N PHE A 17 21.47 13.83 12.56
CA PHE A 17 20.12 13.26 12.71
C PHE A 17 18.99 14.20 12.23
N ALA A 18 19.26 15.50 12.06
CA ALA A 18 18.26 16.49 11.65
C ALA A 18 18.14 16.69 10.13
N ALA A 19 19.02 16.08 9.33
CA ALA A 19 19.05 16.24 7.87
C ALA A 19 18.63 14.96 7.09
N GLY A 20 18.10 13.94 7.76
CA GLY A 20 17.53 12.74 7.14
C GLY A 20 16.01 12.73 7.24
N PHE A 21 15.33 12.39 6.15
CA PHE A 21 13.86 12.24 6.00
C PHE A 21 13.05 13.49 5.65
N ALA A 22 13.28 14.02 4.46
CA ALA A 22 12.20 14.59 3.67
C ALA A 22 12.37 14.29 2.18
N ILE A 23 12.57 13.02 1.83
CA ILE A 23 12.22 12.55 0.48
C ILE A 23 10.70 12.44 0.46
N ARG A 24 10.02 13.46 -0.08
CA ARG A 24 8.65 13.31 -0.56
C ARG A 24 8.76 12.59 -1.90
N GLU A 25 8.64 11.26 -1.84
CA GLU A 25 8.43 10.44 -3.02
C GLU A 25 7.21 11.03 -3.75
N ALA A 26 7.42 11.56 -4.95
CA ALA A 26 6.32 11.90 -5.83
C ALA A 26 5.70 10.58 -6.27
N GLU A 27 4.74 10.07 -5.49
CA GLU A 27 3.92 8.93 -5.87
C GLU A 27 3.26 9.26 -7.21
N ALA A 28 3.69 8.56 -8.26
CA ALA A 28 2.97 8.52 -9.52
C ALA A 28 1.51 8.18 -9.22
N ALA A 29 0.59 9.00 -9.73
CA ALA A 29 -0.83 8.86 -9.43
C ALA A 29 -1.28 7.41 -9.66
N PRO A 30 -1.85 6.75 -8.63
CA PRO A 30 -2.21 5.34 -8.73
C PRO A 30 -3.24 5.14 -9.84
N LYS A 31 -2.96 4.25 -10.80
CA LYS A 31 -3.94 3.85 -11.80
C LYS A 31 -4.95 2.92 -11.14
N ALA A 32 -6.09 3.48 -10.76
CA ALA A 32 -7.16 2.69 -10.16
C ALA A 32 -7.56 1.51 -11.04
N GLN A 33 -7.90 0.39 -10.41
CA GLN A 33 -8.48 -0.74 -11.11
C GLN A 33 -9.82 -0.32 -11.74
N THR A 34 -9.96 -0.51 -13.05
CA THR A 34 -11.22 -0.27 -13.79
C THR A 34 -11.78 -1.53 -14.44
N ILE A 35 -10.95 -2.58 -14.54
CA ILE A 35 -11.26 -3.82 -15.25
C ILE A 35 -11.26 -5.01 -14.30
N CYS A 36 -12.24 -5.91 -14.47
CA CYS A 36 -12.35 -7.16 -13.74
C CYS A 36 -11.25 -8.13 -14.18
N PRO A 37 -10.42 -8.68 -13.27
CA PRO A 37 -9.34 -9.60 -13.63
C PRO A 37 -9.84 -10.98 -14.07
N VAL A 38 -11.12 -11.29 -13.82
CA VAL A 38 -11.73 -12.59 -14.16
C VAL A 38 -12.30 -12.59 -15.58
N LEU A 39 -13.14 -11.60 -15.90
CA LEU A 39 -13.88 -11.52 -17.17
C LEU A 39 -13.41 -10.42 -18.12
N GLY A 40 -12.67 -9.41 -17.64
CA GLY A 40 -12.24 -8.28 -18.46
C GLY A 40 -13.28 -7.16 -18.63
N ASP A 41 -14.44 -7.28 -17.99
CA ASP A 41 -15.50 -6.25 -18.02
C ASP A 41 -15.25 -5.09 -17.04
N PRO A 42 -15.95 -3.95 -17.19
CA PRO A 42 -15.90 -2.85 -16.23
C PRO A 42 -16.28 -3.31 -14.82
N ILE A 43 -15.51 -2.87 -13.82
CA ILE A 43 -15.79 -3.23 -12.42
C ILE A 43 -17.04 -2.55 -11.87
N ASP A 44 -17.66 -3.20 -10.89
CA ASP A 44 -18.62 -2.60 -9.97
C ASP A 44 -17.95 -2.43 -8.60
N LYS A 45 -17.91 -1.19 -8.11
CA LYS A 45 -17.29 -0.88 -6.81
C LYS A 45 -18.03 -1.50 -5.62
N SER A 46 -19.27 -1.93 -5.79
CA SER A 46 -20.03 -2.66 -4.77
C SER A 46 -19.59 -4.11 -4.63
N LEU A 47 -18.91 -4.67 -5.64
CA LEU A 47 -18.47 -6.05 -5.68
C LEU A 47 -16.95 -6.12 -5.53
N TYR A 48 -16.51 -6.38 -4.29
CA TYR A 48 -15.08 -6.44 -3.98
C TYR A 48 -14.73 -7.57 -3.01
N VAL A 49 -13.46 -7.95 -3.02
CA VAL A 49 -12.85 -8.84 -2.03
C VAL A 49 -11.56 -8.21 -1.57
N ASP A 50 -11.33 -8.26 -0.26
CA ASP A 50 -10.06 -7.85 0.33
C ASP A 50 -9.11 -9.05 0.38
N TYR A 51 -7.96 -8.95 -0.29
CA TYR A 51 -6.95 -10.00 -0.37
C TYR A 51 -5.54 -9.42 -0.21
N GLN A 52 -4.75 -9.99 0.71
CA GLN A 52 -3.38 -9.53 1.02
C GLN A 52 -3.28 -8.03 1.37
N GLY A 53 -4.32 -7.46 1.98
CA GLY A 53 -4.35 -6.05 2.35
C GLY A 53 -4.72 -5.09 1.21
N TYR A 54 -5.06 -5.62 0.04
CA TYR A 54 -5.57 -4.87 -1.10
C TYR A 54 -7.04 -5.21 -1.34
N ARG A 55 -7.79 -4.24 -1.85
CA ARG A 55 -9.17 -4.39 -2.29
C ARG A 55 -9.19 -4.64 -3.80
N ILE A 56 -9.75 -5.78 -4.19
CA ILE A 56 -9.89 -6.19 -5.59
C ILE A 56 -11.37 -6.04 -5.95
N TYR A 57 -11.65 -5.30 -7.01
CA TYR A 57 -13.00 -5.09 -7.51
C TYR A 57 -13.34 -6.06 -8.64
N PHE A 58 -14.65 -6.35 -8.81
CA PHE A 58 -15.16 -7.31 -9.78
C PHE A 58 -16.38 -6.75 -10.52
N CYS A 59 -16.66 -7.29 -11.71
CA CYS A 59 -17.84 -6.90 -12.50
C CYS A 59 -19.11 -7.66 -12.11
N CYS A 60 -19.02 -8.80 -11.40
CA CYS A 60 -20.12 -9.73 -11.24
C CYS A 60 -20.11 -10.46 -9.89
N LYS A 61 -21.28 -10.91 -9.40
CA LYS A 61 -21.40 -11.61 -8.10
C LYS A 61 -20.67 -12.96 -8.06
N GLY A 62 -20.46 -13.62 -9.21
CA GLY A 62 -19.73 -14.89 -9.30
C GLY A 62 -18.21 -14.74 -9.43
N CYS A 63 -17.74 -13.55 -9.79
CA CYS A 63 -16.32 -13.26 -10.01
C CYS A 63 -15.47 -13.41 -8.73
N PRO A 64 -15.94 -13.01 -7.53
CA PRO A 64 -15.28 -13.32 -6.26
C PRO A 64 -14.99 -14.81 -6.03
N ASP A 65 -15.90 -15.70 -6.40
CA ASP A 65 -15.73 -17.13 -6.14
C ASP A 65 -14.72 -17.76 -7.10
N GLU A 66 -14.71 -17.33 -8.37
CA GLU A 66 -13.62 -17.67 -9.30
C GLU A 66 -12.27 -17.15 -8.81
N PHE A 67 -12.22 -15.92 -8.29
CA PHE A 67 -11.01 -15.37 -7.70
C PHE A 67 -10.50 -16.22 -6.54
N LYS A 68 -11.38 -16.67 -5.63
CA LYS A 68 -11.00 -17.53 -4.49
C LYS A 68 -10.45 -18.89 -4.92
N LYS A 69 -10.88 -19.45 -6.05
CA LYS A 69 -10.34 -20.72 -6.56
C LYS A 69 -8.86 -20.61 -6.94
N ASN A 70 -8.44 -19.45 -7.47
CA ASN A 70 -7.05 -19.26 -7.89
C ASN A 70 -6.59 -17.80 -7.78
N PRO A 71 -6.44 -17.27 -6.55
CA PRO A 71 -6.17 -15.84 -6.34
C PRO A 71 -4.79 -15.44 -6.87
N ALA A 72 -3.80 -16.34 -6.83
CA ALA A 72 -2.46 -16.09 -7.33
C ALA A 72 -2.44 -15.77 -8.84
N LYS A 73 -3.25 -16.49 -9.64
CA LYS A 73 -3.38 -16.25 -11.08
C LYS A 73 -3.87 -14.83 -11.36
N TYR A 74 -4.96 -14.41 -10.72
CA TYR A 74 -5.57 -13.10 -10.95
C TYR A 74 -4.74 -11.94 -10.38
N MET A 75 -4.05 -12.17 -9.26
CA MET A 75 -3.09 -11.19 -8.73
C MET A 75 -1.93 -10.93 -9.69
N LYS A 76 -1.48 -11.94 -10.45
CA LYS A 76 -0.45 -11.74 -11.47
C LYS A 76 -0.96 -10.85 -12.60
N ILE A 77 -2.18 -11.07 -13.08
CA ILE A 77 -2.82 -10.25 -14.12
C ILE A 77 -2.95 -8.80 -13.67
N LEU A 78 -3.37 -8.57 -12.42
CA LEU A 78 -3.49 -7.20 -11.86
C LEU A 78 -2.12 -6.50 -11.78
N LYS A 79 -1.06 -7.23 -11.38
CA LYS A 79 0.31 -6.70 -11.37
C LYS A 79 0.83 -6.39 -12.77
N GLU A 80 0.59 -7.28 -13.72
CA GLU A 80 0.98 -7.10 -15.13
C GLU A 80 0.22 -5.94 -15.80
N SER A 81 -1.03 -5.70 -15.38
CA SER A 81 -1.84 -4.57 -15.85
C SER A 81 -1.37 -3.21 -15.31
N GLY A 82 -0.43 -3.20 -14.35
CA GLY A 82 0.10 -1.97 -13.76
C GLY A 82 -0.97 -1.17 -13.00
N VAL A 83 -2.05 -1.82 -12.55
CA VAL A 83 -3.08 -1.18 -11.73
C VAL A 83 -2.63 -1.10 -10.28
N THR A 84 -2.90 0.02 -9.64
CA THR A 84 -2.67 0.20 -8.21
C THR A 84 -3.95 -0.16 -7.48
N LEU A 85 -3.89 -1.23 -6.70
CA LEU A 85 -5.03 -1.71 -5.92
C LEU A 85 -5.21 -0.82 -4.69
N GLU A 86 -6.47 -0.51 -4.38
CA GLU A 86 -6.81 0.24 -3.17
C GLU A 86 -6.40 -0.56 -1.94
N LYS A 87 -5.80 0.08 -0.94
CA LYS A 87 -5.43 -0.60 0.31
C LYS A 87 -6.71 -0.86 1.10
N SER A 88 -6.99 -2.12 1.42
CA SER A 88 -8.14 -2.43 2.29
C SER A 88 -7.89 -1.86 3.69
N ALA A 89 -8.78 -0.97 4.13
CA ALA A 89 -8.72 -0.28 5.42
C ALA A 89 -8.84 -1.22 6.65
N GLY A 90 -9.00 -2.53 6.44
CA GLY A 90 -9.18 -3.53 7.49
C GLY A 90 -7.93 -3.89 8.30
N ILE A 91 -6.74 -3.42 7.92
CA ILE A 91 -5.48 -3.75 8.62
C ILE A 91 -4.82 -2.57 9.35
N ASN A 92 -5.30 -1.34 9.15
CA ASN A 92 -4.70 -0.14 9.74
C ASN A 92 -5.69 0.75 10.53
N SER A 93 -6.97 0.39 10.61
CA SER A 93 -7.94 1.15 11.42
C SER A 93 -7.96 0.74 12.90
N VAL A 94 -7.37 -0.40 13.28
CA VAL A 94 -7.35 -0.86 14.68
C VAL A 94 -6.27 -0.15 15.54
N ILE A 95 -5.39 0.66 14.94
CA ILE A 95 -4.33 1.38 15.68
C ILE A 95 -4.75 2.82 16.06
N PHE A 96 -5.81 3.38 15.47
CA PHE A 96 -6.20 4.79 15.70
C PHE A 96 -7.52 5.02 16.45
N VAL A 97 -8.21 3.98 16.96
CA VAL A 97 -9.49 4.14 17.70
C VAL A 97 -9.46 3.64 19.15
N THR A 98 -8.29 3.43 19.76
CA THR A 98 -8.18 2.98 21.17
C THR A 98 -7.35 3.89 22.08
N PHE A 99 -7.27 5.20 21.78
CA PHE A 99 -6.72 6.18 22.71
C PHE A 99 -7.43 7.53 22.59
N TRP A 100 -8.67 7.60 23.10
CA TRP A 100 -9.10 8.74 23.92
C TRP A 100 -10.25 8.33 24.85
#